data_AF-A0A521G744-F1
#
_entry.id   AF-A0A521G744-F1
#
_cell.length_a   1.000
_cell.length_b   1.000
_cell.length_c   1.000
_cell.angle_alpha   90.00
_cell.angle_beta   90.00
_cell.angle_gamma   90.00
#
_symmetry.space_group_name_H-M   'P 1'
#
loop_
_entity.id
_entity.type
_entity.pdbx_description
1 polymer ?
#
loop_
_entity_poly.entity_id
_entity_poly.type
_entity_poly.pdbx_seq_one_letter_code
_entity_poly.pdbx_strand_id
1 'polypeptide(L)'
;MIDFLKLWAGSVGLAERLQKHPDLSFLDYCDKQGNKVCAQAICDNFTFRTYASGRVEIKGSIHHYFNIESGNGSVNWNDFSRLDLYDTLYDFSARFGLDMDAVEVHNIEVGANISLPDDWAVKGTLKRLIAYKTTPFERKPVSTPGYYVEAEMDDFYLKAYDKSSHQRQPNPILRFEMKIVRMKKAPRIRYLSDLLNLGNLNALGKLLRSTFNQCLWLEPFDMNRLSDTERTLIETVREPDQYFALTTSQRYEWRKKYKKLTRKYTPGLKAELGERLNAKLDELIQSPDILRRGDDEVTTGHFTPLNCIAVSCQQTPAPSSSSSSSAQPSTAEVSSSAGSEAEAVRRCPVTGFDISHQSPNTKYLSETSIRSLFDTARPIFDELAARYLTSKKQAAPLVSQCESISHNIRDEVTNKYNNLRKQVIRSLCQQAGQPLQVFDTSEVVLLSADRRALLAHFQNTALDVLPKIGVRDGTSFGMPPKRRGGRRKKR
;
A
#
# COMPACT_ATOMS: atom_id res chain seq x y z
N MET A 1 0.23 8.59 -5.17
CA MET A 1 -0.96 9.22 -5.77
C MET A 1 -2.24 8.67 -5.18
N ILE A 2 -2.47 7.35 -5.21
CA ILE A 2 -3.61 6.71 -4.55
C ILE A 2 -3.24 6.48 -3.08
N ASP A 3 -4.14 6.79 -2.16
CA ASP A 3 -3.88 6.64 -0.73
C ASP A 3 -4.86 5.68 -0.08
N PHE A 4 -6.10 6.10 0.13
CA PHE A 4 -7.14 5.28 0.74
C PHE A 4 -8.00 4.55 -0.29
N LEU A 5 -8.36 3.31 0.03
CA LEU A 5 -9.32 2.50 -0.71
C LEU A 5 -10.40 1.99 0.24
N LYS A 6 -11.64 1.96 -0.26
CA LYS A 6 -12.73 1.15 0.28
C LYS A 6 -13.20 0.21 -0.81
N LEU A 7 -13.16 -1.08 -0.54
CA LEU A 7 -13.37 -2.16 -1.48
C LEU A 7 -14.51 -3.07 -1.00
N TRP A 8 -15.33 -3.55 -1.92
CA TRP A 8 -16.30 -4.62 -1.66
C TRP A 8 -15.95 -5.84 -2.51
N ALA A 9 -15.94 -7.00 -1.87
CA ALA A 9 -15.75 -8.29 -2.53
C ALA A 9 -16.88 -9.24 -2.14
N GLY A 10 -17.25 -10.14 -3.04
CA GLY A 10 -18.38 -11.06 -2.84
C GLY A 10 -18.17 -12.43 -3.48
N SER A 11 -16.93 -12.85 -3.73
CA SER A 11 -16.68 -14.17 -4.29
C SER A 11 -17.03 -15.27 -3.29
N VAL A 12 -17.56 -16.38 -3.82
CA VAL A 12 -18.01 -17.52 -3.02
C VAL A 12 -16.88 -18.03 -2.13
N GLY A 13 -17.17 -18.20 -0.83
CA GLY A 13 -16.21 -18.70 0.15
C GLY A 13 -15.16 -17.69 0.61
N LEU A 14 -15.15 -16.44 0.10
CA LEU A 14 -14.11 -15.47 0.46
C LEU A 14 -14.18 -15.07 1.93
N ALA A 15 -15.37 -14.80 2.44
CA ALA A 15 -15.57 -14.44 3.84
C ALA A 15 -15.02 -15.55 4.77
N GLU A 16 -15.33 -16.80 4.47
CA GLU A 16 -14.90 -17.98 5.23
C GLU A 16 -13.39 -18.20 5.13
N ARG A 17 -12.79 -17.99 3.94
CA ARG A 17 -11.34 -18.05 3.77
C ARG A 17 -10.63 -16.96 4.57
N LEU A 18 -11.15 -15.73 4.54
CA LEU A 18 -10.58 -14.61 5.30
C LEU A 18 -10.71 -14.81 6.81
N GLN A 19 -11.84 -15.33 7.30
CA GLN A 19 -12.01 -15.64 8.73
C GLN A 19 -11.04 -16.71 9.24
N LYS A 20 -10.52 -17.56 8.34
CA LYS A 20 -9.50 -18.57 8.65
C LYS A 20 -8.08 -18.11 8.30
N HIS A 21 -7.91 -16.89 7.81
CA HIS A 21 -6.62 -16.39 7.35
C HIS A 21 -5.68 -16.17 8.55
N PRO A 22 -4.43 -16.65 8.51
CA PRO A 22 -3.52 -16.61 9.67
C PRO A 22 -3.19 -15.20 10.16
N ASP A 23 -3.26 -14.20 9.29
CA ASP A 23 -3.00 -12.79 9.65
C ASP A 23 -4.25 -12.04 10.15
N LEU A 24 -5.44 -12.65 10.07
CA LEU A 24 -6.69 -11.97 10.40
C LEU A 24 -7.34 -12.60 11.64
N SER A 25 -7.34 -11.86 12.73
CA SER A 25 -8.11 -12.21 13.93
C SER A 25 -9.44 -11.46 13.93
N PHE A 26 -10.53 -12.19 13.68
CA PHE A 26 -11.88 -11.61 13.60
C PHE A 26 -12.55 -11.59 14.97
N LEU A 27 -13.16 -10.44 15.29
CA LEU A 27 -14.01 -10.23 16.45
C LEU A 27 -15.41 -9.80 15.99
N ASP A 28 -16.43 -10.12 16.78
CA ASP A 28 -17.79 -9.69 16.49
C ASP A 28 -17.93 -8.17 16.69
N TYR A 29 -18.40 -7.50 15.64
CA TYR A 29 -18.72 -6.08 15.66
C TYR A 29 -20.23 -5.91 15.83
N CYS A 30 -20.61 -5.33 16.96
CA CYS A 30 -22.00 -5.07 17.30
C CYS A 30 -22.40 -3.61 17.05
N ASP A 31 -23.69 -3.38 16.79
CA ASP A 31 -24.28 -2.04 16.76
C ASP A 31 -24.38 -1.43 18.18
N LYS A 32 -24.92 -0.22 18.28
CA LYS A 32 -25.09 0.48 19.56
C LYS A 32 -26.08 -0.23 20.51
N GLN A 33 -26.87 -1.16 19.99
CA GLN A 33 -27.87 -1.94 20.70
C GLN A 33 -27.32 -3.33 21.11
N GLY A 34 -26.07 -3.65 20.75
CA GLY A 34 -25.42 -4.92 21.07
C GLY A 34 -25.69 -6.04 20.06
N ASN A 35 -26.42 -5.77 18.97
CA ASN A 35 -26.67 -6.78 17.93
C ASN A 35 -25.44 -6.93 17.04
N LYS A 36 -25.04 -8.18 16.78
CA LYS A 36 -23.95 -8.49 15.85
C LYS A 36 -24.31 -8.02 14.43
N VAL A 37 -23.48 -7.16 13.86
CA VAL A 37 -23.63 -6.63 12.49
C VAL A 37 -22.74 -7.38 11.51
N CYS A 38 -21.48 -7.61 11.88
CA CYS A 38 -20.48 -8.27 11.05
C CYS A 38 -19.33 -8.80 11.92
N ALA A 39 -18.48 -9.66 11.38
CA ALA A 39 -17.19 -9.94 12.00
C ALA A 39 -16.15 -8.96 11.44
N GLN A 40 -15.30 -8.40 12.30
CA GLN A 40 -14.28 -7.41 11.95
C GLN A 40 -12.89 -7.87 12.37
N ALA A 41 -11.92 -7.74 11.47
CA ALA A 41 -10.50 -7.86 11.77
C ALA A 41 -9.77 -6.57 11.38
N ILE A 42 -8.69 -6.26 12.07
CA ILE A 42 -7.74 -5.21 11.69
C ILE A 42 -6.40 -5.90 11.46
N CYS A 43 -5.81 -5.65 10.30
CA CYS A 43 -4.48 -6.12 9.95
C CYS A 43 -3.73 -4.94 9.34
N ASP A 44 -2.57 -4.63 9.93
CA ASP A 44 -1.78 -3.45 9.63
C ASP A 44 -2.65 -2.18 9.76
N ASN A 45 -2.94 -1.51 8.64
CA ASN A 45 -3.79 -0.33 8.58
C ASN A 45 -5.12 -0.56 7.85
N PHE A 46 -5.45 -1.82 7.55
CA PHE A 46 -6.67 -2.22 6.89
C PHE A 46 -7.67 -2.83 7.87
N THR A 47 -8.93 -2.43 7.71
CA THR A 47 -10.07 -3.05 8.38
C THR A 47 -10.78 -3.97 7.39
N PHE A 48 -10.97 -5.22 7.81
CA PHE A 48 -11.74 -6.24 7.11
C PHE A 48 -13.05 -6.45 7.85
N ARG A 49 -14.17 -6.46 7.12
CA ARG A 49 -15.49 -6.78 7.66
C ARG A 49 -16.14 -7.84 6.81
N THR A 50 -16.56 -8.94 7.42
CA THR A 50 -17.29 -10.02 6.76
C THR A 50 -18.72 -10.04 7.26
N TYR A 51 -19.68 -10.08 6.32
CA TYR A 51 -21.11 -10.04 6.59
C TYR A 51 -21.72 -11.42 6.38
N ALA A 52 -22.85 -11.69 7.04
CA ALA A 52 -23.58 -12.96 6.91
C ALA A 52 -24.02 -13.26 5.46
N SER A 53 -24.14 -12.24 4.61
CA SER A 53 -24.42 -12.39 3.18
C SER A 53 -23.25 -12.94 2.35
N GLY A 54 -22.09 -13.19 2.97
CA GLY A 54 -20.85 -13.55 2.27
C GLY A 54 -20.08 -12.34 1.71
N ARG A 55 -20.64 -11.14 1.81
CA ARG A 55 -19.97 -9.91 1.39
C ARG A 55 -18.81 -9.56 2.33
N VAL A 56 -17.75 -9.01 1.75
CA VAL A 56 -16.57 -8.52 2.45
C VAL A 56 -16.37 -7.04 2.14
N GLU A 57 -16.25 -6.21 3.18
CA GLU A 57 -15.78 -4.82 3.07
C GLU A 57 -14.32 -4.75 3.55
N ILE A 58 -13.45 -4.18 2.73
CA ILE A 58 -12.04 -3.96 3.05
C ILE A 58 -11.76 -2.47 2.90
N LYS A 59 -11.18 -1.83 3.92
CA LYS A 59 -10.86 -0.40 3.84
C LYS A 59 -9.58 -0.04 4.58
N GLY A 60 -8.79 0.85 4.00
CA GLY A 60 -7.49 1.24 4.52
C GLY A 60 -6.71 2.06 3.52
N SER A 61 -5.51 2.48 3.92
CA SER A 61 -4.56 3.18 3.05
C SER A 61 -3.62 2.20 2.38
N ILE A 62 -3.72 2.05 1.06
CA ILE A 62 -2.83 1.18 0.28
C ILE A 62 -1.40 1.70 0.27
N HIS A 63 -1.22 3.02 0.35
CA HIS A 63 0.12 3.62 0.45
C HIS A 63 0.75 3.35 1.83
N HIS A 64 -0.03 3.45 2.90
CA HIS A 64 0.47 3.12 4.23
C HIS A 64 0.83 1.63 4.34
N TYR A 65 0.05 0.75 3.73
CA TYR A 65 0.38 -0.67 3.60
C TYR A 65 1.70 -0.89 2.87
N PHE A 66 1.91 -0.25 1.70
CA PHE A 66 3.21 -0.29 1.01
C PHE A 66 4.39 0.11 1.90
N ASN A 67 4.22 1.13 2.74
CA ASN A 67 5.29 1.60 3.61
C ASN A 67 5.57 0.64 4.77
N ILE A 68 4.55 -0.02 5.31
CA ILE A 68 4.73 -1.08 6.30
C ILE A 68 5.53 -2.24 5.67
N GLU A 69 5.06 -2.74 4.52
CA GLU A 69 5.69 -3.87 3.81
C GLU A 69 7.10 -3.55 3.31
N SER A 70 7.37 -2.30 2.93
CA SER A 70 8.72 -1.86 2.52
C SER A 70 9.66 -1.61 3.71
N GLY A 71 9.22 -1.83 4.95
CA GLY A 71 10.00 -1.56 6.15
C GLY A 71 10.18 -0.07 6.45
N ASN A 72 9.44 0.82 5.79
CA ASN A 72 9.45 2.26 6.07
C ASN A 72 8.60 2.61 7.31
N GLY A 73 7.84 1.65 7.84
CA GLY A 73 6.98 1.82 9.00
C GLY A 73 5.71 2.61 8.67
N SER A 74 5.08 3.18 9.68
CA SER A 74 3.80 3.87 9.57
C SER A 74 3.93 5.30 9.00
N VAL A 75 4.40 5.40 7.76
CA VAL A 75 4.60 6.69 7.06
C VAL A 75 3.70 6.81 5.83
N ASN A 76 3.40 8.04 5.40
CA ASN A 76 2.56 8.36 4.23
C ASN A 76 2.92 9.76 3.68
N TRP A 77 4.21 10.07 3.65
CA TRP A 77 4.71 11.34 3.09
C TRP A 77 5.59 11.11 1.87
N ASN A 78 6.21 9.93 1.78
CA ASN A 78 6.99 9.53 0.64
C ASN A 78 6.12 9.40 -0.59
N ASP A 79 6.78 9.33 -1.73
CA ASP A 79 6.09 9.11 -2.97
C ASP A 79 5.62 7.68 -3.08
N PHE A 80 4.43 7.56 -3.67
CA PHE A 80 3.78 6.31 -3.98
C PHE A 80 3.36 6.37 -5.44
N SER A 81 4.27 5.91 -6.27
CA SER A 81 4.15 5.96 -7.72
C SER A 81 3.12 4.96 -8.23
N ARG A 82 2.84 5.02 -9.54
CA ARG A 82 2.07 3.99 -10.23
C ARG A 82 2.70 2.60 -10.12
N LEU A 83 4.03 2.50 -10.16
CA LEU A 83 4.72 1.21 -10.06
C LEU A 83 4.60 0.66 -8.64
N ASP A 84 4.76 1.51 -7.62
CA ASP A 84 4.54 1.11 -6.23
C ASP A 84 3.10 0.65 -6.04
N LEU A 85 2.12 1.38 -6.59
CA LEU A 85 0.71 0.97 -6.55
C LEU A 85 0.48 -0.39 -7.21
N TYR A 86 1.04 -0.61 -8.39
CA TYR A 86 0.93 -1.88 -9.10
C TYR A 86 1.41 -3.04 -8.24
N ASP A 87 2.66 -2.96 -7.77
CA ASP A 87 3.28 -4.02 -6.96
C ASP A 87 2.50 -4.26 -5.67
N THR A 88 2.08 -3.18 -5.01
CA THR A 88 1.33 -3.22 -3.75
C THR A 88 -0.04 -3.87 -3.92
N LEU A 89 -0.77 -3.55 -4.99
CA LEU A 89 -2.08 -4.14 -5.24
C LEU A 89 -2.00 -5.64 -5.53
N TYR A 90 -0.98 -6.09 -6.26
CA TYR A 90 -0.76 -7.51 -6.49
C TYR A 90 -0.39 -8.26 -5.21
N ASP A 91 0.52 -7.69 -4.42
CA ASP A 91 0.92 -8.27 -3.14
C ASP A 91 -0.26 -8.36 -2.17
N PHE A 92 -1.01 -7.27 -2.02
CA PHE A 92 -2.23 -7.21 -1.22
C PHE A 92 -3.28 -8.24 -1.68
N SER A 93 -3.50 -8.35 -2.99
CA SER A 93 -4.46 -9.30 -3.53
C SER A 93 -4.03 -10.75 -3.34
N ALA A 94 -2.72 -11.04 -3.46
CA ALA A 94 -2.16 -12.36 -3.19
C ALA A 94 -2.29 -12.74 -1.72
N ARG A 95 -1.89 -11.84 -0.81
CA ARG A 95 -1.93 -12.05 0.64
C ARG A 95 -3.34 -12.42 1.12
N PHE A 96 -4.35 -11.69 0.65
CA PHE A 96 -5.74 -11.91 1.10
C PHE A 96 -6.61 -12.74 0.15
N GLY A 97 -6.02 -13.34 -0.90
CA GLY A 97 -6.74 -14.19 -1.86
C GLY A 97 -7.88 -13.47 -2.59
N LEU A 98 -7.65 -12.22 -2.99
CA LEU A 98 -8.60 -11.36 -3.68
C LEU A 98 -8.50 -11.51 -5.19
N ASP A 99 -9.64 -11.58 -5.87
CA ASP A 99 -9.73 -11.48 -7.32
C ASP A 99 -9.94 -10.02 -7.71
N MET A 100 -8.91 -9.38 -8.27
CA MET A 100 -8.90 -7.95 -8.60
C MET A 100 -9.98 -7.55 -9.61
N ASP A 101 -10.42 -8.48 -10.46
CA ASP A 101 -11.47 -8.26 -11.46
C ASP A 101 -12.89 -8.41 -10.88
N ALA A 102 -13.00 -8.95 -9.66
CA ALA A 102 -14.26 -9.12 -8.95
C ALA A 102 -14.41 -8.21 -7.72
N VAL A 103 -13.34 -7.50 -7.33
CA VAL A 103 -13.34 -6.57 -6.19
C VAL A 103 -13.77 -5.18 -6.66
N GLU A 104 -14.94 -4.72 -6.21
CA GLU A 104 -15.48 -3.41 -6.54
C GLU A 104 -14.85 -2.31 -5.66
N VAL A 105 -14.45 -1.21 -6.28
CA VAL A 105 -13.98 -0.01 -5.57
C VAL A 105 -15.18 0.85 -5.25
N HIS A 106 -15.35 1.22 -3.97
CA HIS A 106 -16.45 2.07 -3.50
C HIS A 106 -16.00 3.47 -3.13
N ASN A 107 -14.79 3.60 -2.58
CA ASN A 107 -14.19 4.90 -2.31
C ASN A 107 -12.71 4.88 -2.68
N ILE A 108 -12.20 6.03 -3.12
CA ILE A 108 -10.78 6.22 -3.43
C ILE A 108 -10.32 7.61 -3.01
N GLU A 109 -9.15 7.71 -2.37
CA GLU A 109 -8.47 8.97 -2.14
C GLU A 109 -7.30 9.14 -3.12
N VAL A 110 -7.32 10.26 -3.84
CA VAL A 110 -6.29 10.64 -4.82
C VAL A 110 -5.67 11.95 -4.37
N GLY A 111 -4.36 11.96 -4.13
CA GLY A 111 -3.66 13.15 -3.67
C GLY A 111 -2.20 13.21 -4.12
N ALA A 112 -1.64 14.42 -4.01
CA ALA A 112 -0.23 14.68 -4.28
C ALA A 112 0.35 15.64 -3.24
N ASN A 113 1.61 15.38 -2.87
CA ASN A 113 2.37 16.18 -1.93
C ASN A 113 3.18 17.24 -2.72
N ILE A 114 2.85 18.51 -2.53
CA ILE A 114 3.44 19.65 -3.22
C ILE A 114 4.51 20.28 -2.31
N SER A 115 5.76 20.26 -2.75
CA SER A 115 6.85 20.99 -2.09
C SER A 115 6.73 22.48 -2.38
N LEU A 116 6.66 23.28 -1.32
CA LEU A 116 6.65 24.74 -1.41
C LEU A 116 8.07 25.31 -1.26
N PRO A 117 8.32 26.55 -1.71
CA PRO A 117 9.53 27.29 -1.34
C PRO A 117 9.70 27.38 0.19
N ASP A 118 10.95 27.40 0.67
CA ASP A 118 11.26 27.39 2.11
C ASP A 118 10.75 28.63 2.84
N ASP A 119 10.63 29.76 2.15
CA ASP A 119 10.08 31.01 2.66
C ASP A 119 8.53 31.01 2.74
N TRP A 120 7.86 29.99 2.22
CA TRP A 120 6.40 29.88 2.25
C TRP A 120 5.90 29.07 3.44
N ALA A 121 5.08 29.70 4.27
CA ALA A 121 4.35 29.00 5.32
C ALA A 121 3.13 28.25 4.76
N VAL A 122 3.08 26.92 4.89
CA VAL A 122 1.95 26.09 4.40
C VAL A 122 0.61 26.57 4.94
N LYS A 123 0.54 26.89 6.25
CA LYS A 123 -0.66 27.46 6.89
C LYS A 123 -1.10 28.78 6.24
N GLY A 124 -0.14 29.64 5.88
CA GLY A 124 -0.40 30.90 5.18
C GLY A 124 -0.92 30.67 3.76
N THR A 125 -0.38 29.68 3.06
CA THR A 125 -0.85 29.26 1.74
C THR A 125 -2.25 28.68 1.79
N LEU A 126 -2.54 27.79 2.75
CA LEU A 126 -3.87 27.19 2.91
C LEU A 126 -4.94 28.22 3.31
N LYS A 127 -4.58 29.29 4.03
CA LYS A 127 -5.48 30.42 4.31
C LYS A 127 -5.99 31.12 3.05
N ARG A 128 -5.26 31.01 1.93
CA ARG A 128 -5.61 31.61 0.65
C ARG A 128 -6.52 30.72 -0.19
N LEU A 129 -6.76 29.47 0.19
CA LEU A 129 -7.72 28.59 -0.48
C LEU A 129 -9.13 28.89 0.04
N ILE A 130 -9.91 29.66 -0.73
CA ILE A 130 -11.19 30.23 -0.26
C ILE A 130 -12.38 29.32 -0.56
N ALA A 131 -12.48 28.84 -1.81
CA ALA A 131 -13.68 28.14 -2.28
C ALA A 131 -13.37 27.13 -3.39
N TYR A 132 -14.07 26.00 -3.42
CA TYR A 132 -14.21 25.19 -4.63
C TYR A 132 -15.54 25.53 -5.29
N LYS A 133 -15.52 26.13 -6.47
CA LYS A 133 -16.72 26.73 -7.08
C LYS A 133 -17.46 27.59 -6.04
N THR A 134 -18.71 27.29 -5.73
CA THR A 134 -19.56 27.99 -4.76
C THR A 134 -19.48 27.45 -3.35
N THR A 135 -18.69 26.40 -3.09
CA THR A 135 -18.58 25.75 -1.79
C THR A 135 -17.35 26.31 -1.05
N PRO A 136 -17.50 26.81 0.20
CA PRO A 136 -16.38 27.24 1.02
C PRO A 136 -15.45 26.09 1.37
N PHE A 137 -14.17 26.40 1.53
CA PHE A 137 -13.27 25.53 2.28
C PHE A 137 -13.41 25.83 3.77
N GLU A 138 -13.93 24.89 4.52
CA GLU A 138 -14.02 24.96 5.97
C GLU A 138 -12.68 24.65 6.62
N ARG A 139 -12.35 25.42 7.66
CA ARG A 139 -11.16 25.20 8.47
C ARG A 139 -11.55 24.26 9.59
N LYS A 140 -10.85 23.14 9.69
CA LYS A 140 -11.14 22.14 10.71
C LYS A 140 -10.10 22.21 11.85
N PRO A 141 -10.49 21.92 13.09
CA PRO A 141 -9.63 22.11 14.27
C PRO A 141 -8.44 21.13 14.34
N VAL A 142 -7.44 21.51 15.13
CA VAL A 142 -6.10 20.90 15.33
C VAL A 142 -6.13 19.51 16.01
N SER A 143 -7.31 18.96 16.35
CA SER A 143 -7.43 17.62 16.92
C SER A 143 -7.07 16.50 15.93
N THR A 144 -6.92 16.85 14.66
CA THR A 144 -6.29 16.03 13.62
C THR A 144 -4.86 16.54 13.50
N PRO A 145 -3.80 15.71 13.41
CA PRO A 145 -2.45 16.24 13.30
C PRO A 145 -2.38 17.23 12.12
N GLY A 146 -1.97 18.47 12.39
CA GLY A 146 -1.83 19.50 11.36
C GLY A 146 -3.06 20.37 11.06
N TYR A 147 -2.79 21.49 10.39
CA TYR A 147 -3.81 22.42 9.92
C TYR A 147 -4.37 21.92 8.59
N TYR A 148 -5.68 21.69 8.51
CA TYR A 148 -6.36 21.27 7.27
C TYR A 148 -7.60 22.10 6.94
N VAL A 149 -7.87 22.20 5.64
CA VAL A 149 -9.10 22.78 5.10
C VAL A 149 -9.80 21.75 4.22
N GLU A 150 -11.13 21.77 4.23
CA GLU A 150 -11.96 20.81 3.50
C GLU A 150 -13.15 21.48 2.84
N ALA A 151 -13.47 21.07 1.60
CA ALA A 151 -14.73 21.38 0.94
C ALA A 151 -15.48 20.06 0.67
N GLU A 152 -16.64 19.91 1.28
CA GLU A 152 -17.50 18.73 1.12
C GLU A 152 -18.44 18.89 -0.08
N MET A 153 -18.48 17.86 -0.92
CA MET A 153 -19.45 17.73 -2.00
C MET A 153 -20.16 16.39 -1.89
N ASP A 154 -21.32 16.30 -2.54
CA ASP A 154 -22.15 15.09 -2.59
C ASP A 154 -21.39 13.80 -2.95
N ASP A 155 -20.43 13.90 -3.86
CA ASP A 155 -19.76 12.73 -4.44
C ASP A 155 -18.30 12.58 -4.02
N PHE A 156 -17.72 13.63 -3.43
CA PHE A 156 -16.32 13.69 -3.05
C PHE A 156 -16.03 14.80 -2.04
N TYR A 157 -14.90 14.71 -1.35
CA TYR A 157 -14.34 15.76 -0.50
C TYR A 157 -13.05 16.28 -1.12
N LEU A 158 -12.80 17.57 -1.01
CA LEU A 158 -11.49 18.15 -1.32
C LEU A 158 -10.81 18.56 -0.03
N LYS A 159 -9.58 18.12 0.14
CA LYS A 159 -8.79 18.39 1.34
C LYS A 159 -7.48 19.01 0.93
N ALA A 160 -7.06 20.01 1.70
CA ALA A 160 -5.71 20.54 1.62
C ALA A 160 -5.14 20.71 3.02
N TYR A 161 -3.94 20.21 3.26
CA TYR A 161 -3.37 20.23 4.60
C TYR A 161 -1.86 20.29 4.64
N ASP A 162 -1.34 20.72 5.78
CA ASP A 162 0.08 20.78 6.08
C ASP A 162 0.61 19.37 6.38
N LYS A 163 1.34 18.78 5.42
CA LYS A 163 1.92 17.45 5.58
C LYS A 163 3.28 17.52 6.28
N SER A 164 3.99 18.65 6.20
CA SER A 164 5.24 18.88 6.94
C SER A 164 5.05 18.80 8.45
N SER A 165 3.94 19.35 8.97
CA SER A 165 3.65 19.36 10.41
C SER A 165 3.40 17.97 11.00
N HIS A 166 3.04 16.99 10.18
CA HIS A 166 2.78 15.63 10.65
C HIS A 166 4.07 14.90 11.05
N GLN A 167 5.23 15.28 10.51
CA GLN A 167 6.45 14.47 10.62
C GLN A 167 7.76 15.26 10.76
N ARG A 168 7.72 16.55 11.15
CA ARG A 168 8.90 17.40 11.39
C ARG A 168 9.88 17.45 10.20
N GLN A 169 9.35 17.49 8.98
CA GLN A 169 10.17 17.66 7.79
C GLN A 169 10.70 19.10 7.72
N PRO A 170 11.95 19.32 7.26
CA PRO A 170 12.53 20.66 7.16
C PRO A 170 11.81 21.50 6.09
N ASN A 171 11.32 20.85 5.02
CA ASN A 171 10.74 21.54 3.88
C ASN A 171 9.21 21.60 4.00
N PRO A 172 8.58 22.74 3.65
CA PRO A 172 7.12 22.91 3.72
C PRO A 172 6.41 22.08 2.64
N ILE A 173 5.52 21.18 3.07
CA ILE A 173 4.77 20.28 2.17
C ILE A 173 3.27 20.52 2.32
N LEU A 174 2.64 20.95 1.23
CA LEU A 174 1.19 21.06 1.11
C LEU A 174 0.66 19.84 0.36
N ARG A 175 -0.25 19.08 0.98
CA ARG A 175 -0.96 18.03 0.25
C ARG A 175 -2.29 18.55 -0.27
N PHE A 176 -2.59 18.28 -1.53
CA PHE A 176 -3.91 18.50 -2.12
C PHE A 176 -4.51 17.15 -2.51
N GLU A 177 -5.70 16.85 -2.01
CA GLU A 177 -6.31 15.53 -2.08
C GLU A 177 -7.81 15.61 -2.39
N MET A 178 -8.29 14.64 -3.15
CA MET A 178 -9.70 14.41 -3.41
C MET A 178 -10.09 13.01 -2.94
N LYS A 179 -11.03 12.96 -1.99
CA LYS A 179 -11.66 11.72 -1.50
C LYS A 179 -12.95 11.49 -2.26
N ILE A 180 -12.96 10.56 -3.19
CA ILE A 180 -14.17 10.18 -3.92
C ILE A 180 -14.94 9.16 -3.08
N VAL A 181 -16.21 9.46 -2.78
CA VAL A 181 -17.11 8.61 -1.99
C VAL A 181 -18.28 8.05 -2.81
N ARG A 182 -18.53 8.62 -4.00
CA ARG A 182 -19.48 8.07 -4.98
C ARG A 182 -18.77 7.91 -6.32
N MET A 183 -18.61 6.66 -6.75
CA MET A 183 -17.78 6.29 -7.90
C MET A 183 -18.26 6.81 -9.25
N LYS A 184 -19.49 7.35 -9.37
CA LYS A 184 -19.91 8.10 -10.56
C LYS A 184 -18.97 9.28 -10.89
N LYS A 185 -18.20 9.78 -9.91
CA LYS A 185 -17.19 10.82 -10.10
C LYS A 185 -15.90 10.30 -10.77
N ALA A 186 -15.64 9.00 -10.70
CA ALA A 186 -14.54 8.29 -11.36
C ALA A 186 -15.10 7.11 -12.18
N PRO A 187 -15.85 7.37 -13.26
CA PRO A 187 -16.64 6.33 -13.96
C PRO A 187 -15.80 5.26 -14.66
N ARG A 188 -14.48 5.46 -14.77
CA ARG A 188 -13.54 4.48 -15.32
C ARG A 188 -13.00 3.49 -14.28
N ILE A 189 -13.34 3.69 -13.01
CA ILE A 189 -12.92 2.84 -11.91
C ILE A 189 -14.17 2.16 -11.35
N ARG A 190 -14.28 0.86 -11.63
CA ARG A 190 -15.29 -0.01 -11.02
C ARG A 190 -14.61 -1.09 -10.20
N TYR A 191 -13.58 -1.74 -10.75
CA TYR A 191 -12.89 -2.85 -10.13
C TYR A 191 -11.48 -2.45 -9.66
N LEU A 192 -10.89 -3.27 -8.79
CA LEU A 192 -9.54 -3.02 -8.29
C LEU A 192 -8.50 -3.07 -9.43
N SER A 193 -8.68 -3.95 -10.41
CA SER A 193 -7.84 -4.04 -11.60
C SER A 193 -7.85 -2.78 -12.47
N ASP A 194 -8.90 -1.95 -12.41
CA ASP A 194 -8.96 -0.68 -13.14
C ASP A 194 -7.88 0.31 -12.67
N LEU A 195 -7.37 0.17 -11.45
CA LEU A 195 -6.28 0.99 -10.90
C LEU A 195 -4.91 0.63 -11.48
N LEU A 196 -4.79 -0.51 -12.17
CA LEU A 196 -3.57 -0.92 -12.88
C LEU A 196 -3.46 -0.24 -14.25
N ASN A 197 -4.56 0.28 -14.78
CA ASN A 197 -4.61 0.90 -16.11
C ASN A 197 -4.06 2.34 -16.07
N LEU A 198 -2.99 2.59 -16.83
CA LEU A 198 -2.37 3.92 -16.95
C LEU A 198 -3.34 5.00 -17.45
N GLY A 199 -4.22 4.66 -18.40
CA GLY A 199 -5.24 5.59 -18.91
C GLY A 199 -6.26 6.00 -17.84
N ASN A 200 -6.60 5.09 -16.93
CA ASN A 200 -7.48 5.37 -15.80
C ASN A 200 -6.80 6.25 -14.74
N LEU A 201 -5.54 5.97 -14.41
CA LEU A 201 -4.76 6.82 -13.50
C LEU A 201 -4.55 8.22 -14.06
N ASN A 202 -4.27 8.34 -15.36
CA ASN A 202 -4.24 9.64 -16.05
C ASN A 202 -5.58 10.38 -15.96
N ALA A 203 -6.71 9.67 -16.07
CA ALA A 203 -8.03 10.27 -15.91
C ALA A 203 -8.26 10.79 -14.48
N LEU A 204 -7.83 10.05 -13.45
CA LEU A 204 -7.86 10.51 -12.06
C LEU A 204 -6.95 11.72 -11.83
N GLY A 205 -5.74 11.72 -12.40
CA GLY A 205 -4.82 12.85 -12.35
C GLY A 205 -5.41 14.10 -12.99
N LYS A 206 -5.97 13.97 -14.20
CA LYS A 206 -6.69 15.04 -14.89
C LYS A 206 -7.87 15.56 -14.06
N LEU A 207 -8.61 14.67 -13.41
CA LEU A 207 -9.71 15.04 -12.54
C LEU A 207 -9.23 15.90 -11.36
N LEU A 208 -8.16 15.50 -10.68
CA LEU A 208 -7.58 16.26 -9.57
C LEU A 208 -7.09 17.65 -10.03
N ARG A 209 -6.35 17.73 -11.16
CA ARG A 209 -5.89 18.99 -11.77
C ARG A 209 -7.04 19.92 -12.13
N SER A 210 -8.06 19.39 -12.80
CA SER A 210 -9.23 20.18 -13.19
C SER A 210 -9.96 20.74 -11.97
N THR A 211 -9.98 19.97 -10.87
CA THR A 211 -10.63 20.34 -9.63
C THR A 211 -9.85 21.44 -8.91
N PHE A 212 -8.53 21.30 -8.82
CA PHE A 212 -7.62 22.35 -8.33
C PHE A 212 -7.81 23.67 -9.10
N ASN A 213 -7.89 23.61 -10.43
CA ASN A 213 -8.09 24.79 -11.27
C ASN A 213 -9.43 25.50 -11.05
N GLN A 214 -10.43 24.81 -10.53
CA GLN A 214 -11.74 25.38 -10.20
C GLN A 214 -11.78 26.01 -8.81
N CYS A 215 -10.76 25.79 -7.98
CA CYS A 215 -10.60 26.46 -6.70
C CYS A 215 -10.33 27.96 -6.88
N LEU A 216 -10.91 28.76 -6.00
CA LEU A 216 -10.60 30.18 -5.81
C LEU A 216 -9.46 30.27 -4.80
N TRP A 217 -8.31 30.71 -5.30
CA TRP A 217 -7.13 31.01 -4.51
C TRP A 217 -6.98 32.53 -4.42
N LEU A 218 -6.71 33.04 -3.22
CA LEU A 218 -6.42 34.44 -2.98
C LEU A 218 -4.96 34.75 -3.33
N GLU A 219 -4.75 35.33 -4.49
CA GLU A 219 -3.47 35.81 -5.00
C GLU A 219 -2.86 36.92 -4.10
N PRO A 220 -1.53 37.05 -4.04
CA PRO A 220 -0.84 38.06 -3.24
C PRO A 220 -0.81 39.42 -3.97
N PHE A 221 -1.93 40.14 -3.96
CA PHE A 221 -2.01 41.49 -4.54
C PHE A 221 -1.21 42.51 -3.73
N ASP A 222 -0.51 43.40 -4.43
CA ASP A 222 -0.01 44.66 -3.87
C ASP A 222 -1.17 45.67 -3.82
N MET A 223 -1.68 45.91 -2.60
CA MET A 223 -2.86 46.74 -2.36
C MET A 223 -2.66 48.22 -2.71
N ASN A 224 -1.41 48.68 -2.85
CA ASN A 224 -1.08 50.06 -3.21
C ASN A 224 -1.25 50.33 -4.71
N ARG A 225 -1.29 49.28 -5.53
CA ARG A 225 -1.42 49.37 -7.00
C ARG A 225 -2.86 49.23 -7.49
N LEU A 226 -3.79 49.01 -6.55
CA LEU A 226 -5.22 48.83 -6.82
C LEU A 226 -5.97 50.15 -6.64
N SER A 227 -6.93 50.41 -7.51
CA SER A 227 -7.96 51.43 -7.27
C SER A 227 -8.84 51.02 -6.07
N ASP A 228 -9.57 51.98 -5.49
CA ASP A 228 -10.42 51.70 -4.33
C ASP A 228 -11.47 50.62 -4.60
N THR A 229 -12.07 50.62 -5.81
CA THR A 229 -13.04 49.58 -6.22
C THR A 229 -12.41 48.19 -6.33
N GLU A 230 -11.16 48.10 -6.78
CA GLU A 230 -10.42 46.85 -6.87
C GLU A 230 -10.01 46.38 -5.47
N ARG A 231 -9.59 47.30 -4.59
CA ARG A 231 -9.26 47.03 -3.19
C ARG A 231 -10.44 46.42 -2.45
N THR A 232 -11.62 47.04 -2.51
CA THR A 232 -12.84 46.50 -1.89
C THR A 232 -13.17 45.09 -2.39
N LEU A 233 -13.01 44.85 -3.69
CA LEU A 233 -13.23 43.51 -4.25
C LEU A 233 -12.28 42.47 -3.65
N ILE A 234 -10.98 42.79 -3.55
CA ILE A 234 -10.00 41.86 -2.98
C ILE A 234 -10.24 41.63 -1.48
N GLU A 235 -10.58 42.67 -0.73
CA GLU A 235 -10.87 42.59 0.70
C GLU A 235 -12.10 41.73 0.99
N THR A 236 -13.19 41.92 0.24
CA THR A 236 -14.38 41.08 0.41
C THR A 236 -14.12 39.61 0.00
N VAL A 237 -13.26 39.33 -0.98
CA VAL A 237 -12.86 37.93 -1.28
C VAL A 237 -11.95 37.35 -0.19
N ARG A 238 -11.12 38.20 0.44
CA ARG A 238 -10.21 37.81 1.53
C ARG A 238 -10.98 37.38 2.78
N GLU A 239 -12.13 38.01 3.04
CA GLU A 239 -13.03 37.69 4.15
C GLU A 239 -14.14 36.72 3.69
N PRO A 240 -14.01 35.40 3.94
CA PRO A 240 -14.93 34.41 3.37
C PRO A 240 -16.39 34.67 3.74
N ASP A 241 -16.67 35.10 4.98
CA ASP A 241 -18.03 35.38 5.43
C ASP A 241 -18.70 36.47 4.58
N GLN A 242 -17.95 37.53 4.21
CA GLN A 242 -18.45 38.56 3.31
C GLN A 242 -18.63 38.04 1.89
N TYR A 243 -17.66 37.28 1.37
CA TYR A 243 -17.73 36.70 0.02
C TYR A 243 -18.94 35.76 -0.13
N PHE A 244 -19.22 34.94 0.88
CA PHE A 244 -20.32 33.97 0.87
C PHE A 244 -21.68 34.59 1.22
N ALA A 245 -21.73 35.76 1.86
CA ALA A 245 -22.95 36.55 1.99
C ALA A 245 -23.48 37.10 0.66
N LEU A 246 -22.62 37.22 -0.37
CA LEU A 246 -23.03 37.62 -1.71
C LEU A 246 -23.96 36.58 -2.36
N THR A 247 -24.87 37.01 -3.23
CA THR A 247 -25.67 36.11 -4.06
C THR A 247 -24.81 35.33 -5.06
N THR A 248 -25.33 34.22 -5.59
CA THR A 248 -24.62 33.41 -6.60
C THR A 248 -24.24 34.22 -7.85
N SER A 249 -25.15 35.09 -8.34
CA SER A 249 -24.88 35.96 -9.49
C SER A 249 -23.79 36.99 -9.20
N GLN A 250 -23.80 37.60 -8.01
CA GLN A 250 -22.72 38.50 -7.60
C GLN A 250 -21.40 37.76 -7.53
N ARG A 251 -21.33 36.59 -6.88
CA ARG A 251 -20.09 35.79 -6.81
C ARG A 251 -19.55 35.41 -8.19
N TYR A 252 -20.41 35.12 -9.15
CA TYR A 252 -20.03 34.87 -10.53
C TYR A 252 -19.34 36.08 -11.17
N GLU A 253 -19.98 37.26 -11.11
CA GLU A 253 -19.41 38.51 -11.63
C GLU A 253 -18.12 38.90 -10.91
N TRP A 254 -18.08 38.72 -9.60
CA TRP A 254 -16.90 38.94 -8.78
C TRP A 254 -15.74 38.04 -9.18
N ARG A 255 -15.97 36.74 -9.41
CA ARG A 255 -14.93 35.84 -9.94
C ARG A 255 -14.42 36.28 -11.31
N LYS A 256 -15.30 36.77 -12.18
CA LYS A 256 -14.92 37.29 -13.50
C LYS A 256 -14.04 38.54 -13.37
N LYS A 257 -14.39 39.47 -12.49
CA LYS A 257 -13.58 40.67 -12.17
C LYS A 257 -12.26 40.28 -11.52
N TYR A 258 -12.28 39.40 -10.52
CA TYR A 258 -11.09 38.87 -9.85
C TYR A 258 -10.10 38.27 -10.86
N LYS A 259 -10.58 37.40 -11.78
CA LYS A 259 -9.74 36.82 -12.84
C LYS A 259 -9.12 37.88 -13.78
N LYS A 260 -9.80 39.02 -14.02
CA LYS A 260 -9.21 40.14 -14.77
C LYS A 260 -8.09 40.80 -13.96
N LEU A 261 -8.28 41.03 -12.66
CA LEU A 261 -7.27 41.62 -11.79
C LEU A 261 -6.05 40.73 -11.64
N THR A 262 -6.24 39.42 -11.48
CA THR A 262 -5.13 38.46 -11.39
C THR A 262 -4.20 38.55 -12.60
N ARG A 263 -4.77 38.68 -13.81
CA ARG A 263 -3.98 38.83 -15.05
C ARG A 263 -3.25 40.17 -15.17
N LYS A 264 -3.74 41.20 -14.47
CA LYS A 264 -3.22 42.57 -14.57
C LYS A 264 -2.11 42.84 -13.54
N TYR A 265 -2.23 42.30 -12.34
CA TYR A 265 -1.48 42.80 -11.18
C TYR A 265 -0.63 41.80 -10.41
N THR A 266 -0.94 40.50 -10.43
CA THR A 266 -0.34 39.53 -9.51
C THR A 266 0.61 38.56 -10.17
N PRO A 267 1.66 38.11 -9.45
CA PRO A 267 2.30 36.84 -9.77
C PRO A 267 1.32 35.69 -9.54
N GLY A 268 1.45 34.60 -10.29
CA GLY A 268 0.50 33.50 -10.26
C GLY A 268 0.78 32.50 -9.13
N LEU A 269 0.43 32.81 -7.87
CA LEU A 269 0.51 31.82 -6.77
C LEU A 269 -0.27 30.56 -7.14
N LYS A 270 -1.52 30.72 -7.61
CA LYS A 270 -2.32 29.60 -8.07
C LYS A 270 -1.66 28.88 -9.25
N ALA A 271 -1.04 29.63 -10.16
CA ALA A 271 -0.35 29.07 -11.32
C ALA A 271 0.84 28.22 -10.88
N GLU A 272 1.69 28.75 -10.01
CA GLU A 272 2.86 28.07 -9.46
C GLU A 272 2.47 26.82 -8.66
N LEU A 273 1.48 26.91 -7.76
CA LEU A 273 0.95 25.74 -7.06
C LEU A 273 0.38 24.70 -8.03
N GLY A 274 -0.29 25.17 -9.09
CA GLY A 274 -0.83 24.32 -10.15
C GLY A 274 0.27 23.62 -10.95
N GLU A 275 1.35 24.32 -11.29
CA GLU A 275 2.53 23.78 -11.97
C GLU A 275 3.22 22.72 -11.12
N ARG A 276 3.44 23.00 -9.83
CA ARG A 276 4.02 22.03 -8.89
C ARG A 276 3.13 20.80 -8.70
N LEU A 277 1.81 20.99 -8.57
CA LEU A 277 0.84 19.89 -8.52
C LEU A 277 0.88 19.05 -9.80
N ASN A 278 0.93 19.71 -10.96
CA ASN A 278 1.00 19.07 -12.26
C ASN A 278 2.27 18.22 -12.38
N ALA A 279 3.43 18.83 -12.14
CA ALA A 279 4.73 18.17 -12.16
C ALA A 279 4.73 16.95 -11.23
N LYS A 280 4.21 17.10 -10.00
CA LYS A 280 4.16 15.98 -9.05
C LYS A 280 3.26 14.84 -9.50
N LEU A 281 2.10 15.15 -10.07
CA LEU A 281 1.20 14.12 -10.60
C LEU A 281 1.80 13.43 -11.83
N ASP A 282 2.49 14.18 -12.71
CA ASP A 282 3.20 13.61 -13.84
C ASP A 282 4.32 12.69 -13.35
N GLU A 283 5.11 13.12 -12.37
CA GLU A 283 6.13 12.31 -11.71
C GLU A 283 5.56 11.00 -11.15
N LEU A 284 4.45 11.05 -10.40
CA LEU A 284 3.84 9.87 -9.77
C LEU A 284 3.16 8.90 -10.75
N ILE A 285 2.66 9.39 -11.89
CA ILE A 285 1.93 8.57 -12.88
C ILE A 285 2.88 8.04 -13.95
N GLN A 286 3.70 8.94 -14.50
CA GLN A 286 4.61 8.66 -15.60
C GLN A 286 5.91 8.05 -15.14
N SER A 287 6.18 8.02 -13.81
CA SER A 287 7.40 7.54 -13.17
C SER A 287 8.17 6.61 -14.12
N PRO A 288 9.19 7.13 -14.85
CA PRO A 288 9.98 6.28 -15.71
C PRO A 288 10.59 5.18 -14.83
N ASP A 289 10.91 4.02 -15.41
CA ASP A 289 11.67 2.96 -14.74
C ASP A 289 13.06 3.53 -14.36
N ILE A 290 13.13 4.32 -13.29
CA ILE A 290 14.39 4.73 -12.71
C ILE A 290 14.87 3.51 -11.97
N LEU A 291 15.86 2.85 -12.58
CA LEU A 291 16.77 1.91 -11.95
C LEU A 291 16.93 2.29 -10.48
N ARG A 292 16.31 1.52 -9.57
CA ARG A 292 16.92 1.28 -8.26
C ARG A 292 18.24 0.55 -8.59
N ARG A 293 19.29 1.32 -8.92
CA ARG A 293 20.66 0.80 -8.96
C ARG A 293 20.94 0.29 -7.56
N GLY A 294 20.78 -1.01 -7.38
CA GLY A 294 21.52 -1.72 -6.37
C GLY A 294 22.96 -1.74 -6.84
N ASP A 295 23.73 -0.74 -6.44
CA ASP A 295 25.17 -0.90 -6.31
C ASP A 295 25.39 -1.63 -4.97
N ASP A 296 24.97 -2.88 -4.91
CA ASP A 296 25.50 -3.84 -3.94
C ASP A 296 26.12 -4.95 -4.78
N GLU A 297 27.46 -4.95 -4.83
CA GLU A 297 28.24 -6.05 -5.37
C GLU A 297 27.73 -7.36 -4.79
N VAL A 298 27.18 -8.20 -5.66
CA VAL A 298 26.94 -9.61 -5.38
C VAL A 298 28.30 -10.25 -5.16
N THR A 299 28.76 -10.30 -3.92
CA THR A 299 29.79 -11.24 -3.52
C THR A 299 29.15 -12.63 -3.52
N THR A 300 29.41 -13.36 -4.60
CA THR A 300 29.10 -14.79 -4.72
C THR A 300 29.92 -15.58 -3.70
N GLY A 301 29.42 -15.69 -2.48
CA GLY A 301 29.90 -16.64 -1.47
C GLY A 301 29.23 -17.99 -1.64
N HIS A 302 30.04 -19.04 -1.83
CA HIS A 302 29.61 -20.42 -1.96
C HIS A 302 28.71 -20.87 -0.79
N PHE A 303 27.59 -21.51 -1.16
CA PHE A 303 26.73 -22.24 -0.23
C PHE A 303 27.48 -23.44 0.37
N THR A 304 27.50 -23.53 1.70
CA THR A 304 27.60 -24.83 2.40
C THR A 304 26.39 -24.99 3.30
N PRO A 305 25.77 -26.19 3.37
CA PRO A 305 24.68 -26.44 4.29
C PRO A 305 25.21 -26.42 5.73
N LEU A 306 24.48 -25.77 6.64
CA LEU A 306 24.74 -25.85 8.06
C LEU A 306 24.62 -27.30 8.52
N ASN A 307 25.76 -27.90 8.84
CA ASN A 307 25.89 -29.20 9.45
C ASN A 307 25.51 -29.07 10.94
N CYS A 308 24.65 -29.97 11.40
CA CYS A 308 24.14 -30.01 12.76
C CYS A 308 25.29 -30.17 13.77
N ILE A 309 25.51 -29.19 14.65
CA ILE A 309 26.35 -29.40 15.84
C ILE A 309 25.47 -30.04 16.91
N ALA A 310 25.59 -31.35 17.04
CA ALA A 310 25.14 -32.07 18.22
C ALA A 310 26.04 -31.69 19.40
N VAL A 311 25.49 -30.95 20.37
CA VAL A 311 26.16 -30.76 21.66
C VAL A 311 25.93 -32.03 22.49
N SER A 312 26.93 -32.91 22.44
CA SER A 312 27.06 -34.07 23.33
C SER A 312 27.44 -33.58 24.74
N CYS A 313 26.64 -33.96 25.73
CA CYS A 313 26.99 -33.89 27.15
C CYS A 313 28.30 -34.64 27.39
N GLN A 314 29.30 -33.97 28.00
CA GLN A 314 30.46 -34.62 28.58
C GLN A 314 30.31 -34.66 30.10
N GLN A 315 30.55 -35.86 30.61
CA GLN A 315 30.64 -36.25 32.01
C GLN A 315 31.85 -35.60 32.66
N THR A 316 31.73 -35.27 33.95
CA THR A 316 32.89 -35.17 34.85
C THR A 316 32.59 -35.89 36.18
N PRO A 317 33.63 -36.40 36.86
CA PRO A 317 33.55 -37.63 37.64
C PRO A 317 33.24 -37.44 39.13
N ALA A 318 32.92 -38.56 39.77
CA ALA A 318 32.62 -38.73 41.18
C ALA A 318 33.73 -38.24 42.13
N PRO A 319 33.36 -37.99 43.41
CA PRO A 319 34.08 -38.63 44.49
C PRO A 319 33.16 -39.33 45.50
N SER A 320 33.81 -40.23 46.23
CA SER A 320 33.31 -41.28 47.11
C SER A 320 32.98 -40.86 48.55
N SER A 321 32.03 -41.61 49.13
CA SER A 321 31.93 -42.08 50.53
C SER A 321 31.96 -41.07 51.69
N SER A 322 30.85 -41.01 52.45
CA SER A 322 30.79 -41.60 53.81
C SER A 322 29.44 -41.35 54.52
N SER A 323 28.87 -42.45 55.03
CA SER A 323 28.14 -42.65 56.30
C SER A 323 26.77 -42.00 56.62
N SER A 324 25.88 -42.91 57.04
CA SER A 324 24.81 -42.82 58.09
C SER A 324 23.59 -41.93 57.82
N SER A 325 22.33 -42.29 58.07
CA SER A 325 21.71 -43.39 58.84
C SER A 325 20.17 -43.35 58.66
N SER A 326 19.51 -44.50 58.85
CA SER A 326 18.12 -44.72 59.33
C SER A 326 16.93 -44.12 58.54
N ALA A 327 16.08 -44.88 57.83
CA ALA A 327 15.10 -45.91 58.26
C ALA A 327 13.64 -45.39 58.29
N GLN A 328 12.89 -45.65 57.20
CA GLN A 328 11.52 -46.23 57.07
C GLN A 328 10.33 -45.64 57.90
N PRO A 329 9.06 -46.07 57.70
CA PRO A 329 8.11 -45.59 56.67
C PRO A 329 6.69 -45.27 57.22
N SER A 330 5.80 -44.63 56.45
CA SER A 330 4.34 -44.83 56.64
C SER A 330 3.46 -44.26 55.50
N THR A 331 2.85 -45.19 54.76
CA THR A 331 1.43 -45.28 54.36
C THR A 331 0.57 -44.03 54.10
N ALA A 332 -0.02 -43.98 52.89
CA ALA A 332 -1.46 -43.83 52.57
C ALA A 332 -1.60 -43.02 51.26
N GLU A 333 -1.87 -43.67 50.13
CA GLU A 333 -3.19 -43.88 49.51
C GLU A 333 -3.43 -42.98 48.29
N VAL A 334 -3.62 -43.66 47.15
CA VAL A 334 -4.55 -43.36 46.04
C VAL A 334 -4.42 -41.99 45.35
N SER A 335 -3.89 -41.99 44.13
CA SER A 335 -4.73 -41.89 42.93
C SER A 335 -3.91 -42.01 41.64
N SER A 336 -4.35 -42.91 40.78
CA SER A 336 -3.88 -43.17 39.43
C SER A 336 -4.23 -42.02 38.47
N SER A 337 -3.23 -41.50 37.76
CA SER A 337 -3.40 -40.90 36.42
C SER A 337 -2.11 -41.22 35.63
N ALA A 338 -2.20 -42.18 34.71
CA ALA A 338 -2.48 -41.96 33.29
C ALA A 338 -1.33 -41.20 32.60
N GLY A 339 -0.63 -41.92 31.71
CA GLY A 339 0.62 -41.49 31.10
C GLY A 339 0.51 -40.16 30.35
N SER A 340 1.54 -39.33 30.50
CA SER A 340 1.75 -38.17 29.64
C SER A 340 2.32 -38.66 28.31
N GLU A 341 1.51 -38.61 27.25
CA GLU A 341 2.02 -38.55 25.89
C GLU A 341 2.99 -37.37 25.78
N ALA A 342 4.21 -37.61 25.29
CA ALA A 342 5.19 -36.57 25.05
C ALA A 342 4.68 -35.65 23.93
N GLU A 343 4.29 -34.43 24.29
CA GLU A 343 3.81 -33.41 23.35
C GLU A 343 4.88 -33.17 22.27
N ALA A 344 4.53 -33.39 21.00
CA ALA A 344 5.48 -33.29 19.89
C ALA A 344 6.02 -31.85 19.75
N VAL A 345 7.36 -31.70 19.72
CA VAL A 345 8.03 -30.41 19.59
C VAL A 345 7.65 -29.73 18.27
N ARG A 346 6.89 -28.64 18.34
CA ARG A 346 6.51 -27.82 17.19
C ARG A 346 7.64 -26.87 16.85
N ARG A 347 8.04 -26.80 15.58
CA ARG A 347 9.12 -25.93 15.11
C ARG A 347 8.64 -24.94 14.05
N CYS A 348 9.21 -23.73 14.07
CA CYS A 348 9.03 -22.74 13.01
C CYS A 348 9.60 -23.31 11.70
N PRO A 349 8.85 -23.34 10.60
CA PRO A 349 9.29 -23.94 9.33
C PRO A 349 10.38 -23.13 8.62
N VAL A 350 10.57 -21.86 9.01
CA VAL A 350 11.53 -20.94 8.39
C VAL A 350 12.84 -20.90 9.17
N THR A 351 12.75 -20.78 10.50
CA THR A 351 13.92 -20.62 11.36
C THR A 351 14.32 -21.88 12.13
N GLY A 352 13.47 -22.91 12.19
CA GLY A 352 13.73 -24.16 12.92
C GLY A 352 13.60 -24.07 14.45
N PHE A 353 13.34 -22.87 15.00
CA PHE A 353 13.15 -22.65 16.43
C PHE A 353 11.95 -23.42 16.98
N ASP A 354 12.09 -23.89 18.22
CA ASP A 354 10.97 -24.45 18.97
C ASP A 354 9.93 -23.36 19.23
N ILE A 355 8.68 -23.67 18.91
CA ILE A 355 7.51 -22.81 19.07
C ILE A 355 6.43 -23.50 19.92
N SER A 356 6.77 -24.61 20.57
CA SER A 356 5.84 -25.41 21.39
C SER A 356 5.25 -24.59 22.54
N HIS A 357 6.03 -23.64 23.09
CA HIS A 357 5.60 -22.71 24.13
C HIS A 357 4.63 -21.62 23.64
N GLN A 358 4.47 -21.44 22.33
CA GLN A 358 3.54 -20.48 21.74
C GLN A 358 2.14 -21.10 21.57
N SER A 359 1.13 -20.29 21.23
CA SER A 359 -0.21 -20.79 20.94
C SER A 359 -0.19 -21.95 19.90
N PRO A 360 -1.04 -22.98 20.03
CA PRO A 360 -1.12 -24.10 19.09
C PRO A 360 -1.34 -23.67 17.63
N ASN A 361 -2.01 -22.53 17.41
CA ASN A 361 -2.31 -22.00 16.08
C ASN A 361 -1.15 -21.20 15.45
N THR A 362 -0.09 -20.94 16.22
CA THR A 362 1.06 -20.17 15.74
C THR A 362 1.99 -21.07 14.94
N LYS A 363 2.22 -20.71 13.67
CA LYS A 363 3.08 -21.45 12.73
C LYS A 363 4.52 -20.94 12.68
N TYR A 364 4.74 -19.66 12.96
CA TYR A 364 6.05 -18.99 12.85
C TYR A 364 6.50 -18.45 14.21
N LEU A 365 7.76 -18.02 14.31
CA LEU A 365 8.29 -17.41 15.53
C LEU A 365 7.59 -16.05 15.79
N SER A 366 6.94 -15.87 16.95
CA SER A 366 6.24 -14.62 17.29
C SER A 366 7.17 -13.51 17.77
N GLU A 367 6.71 -12.27 17.65
CA GLU A 367 7.36 -11.08 18.21
C GLU A 367 7.72 -11.25 19.69
N THR A 368 6.82 -11.80 20.51
CA THR A 368 7.04 -12.01 21.94
C THR A 368 8.19 -12.99 22.19
N SER A 369 8.28 -14.05 21.39
CA SER A 369 9.38 -15.03 21.47
C SER A 369 10.71 -14.44 20.97
N ILE A 370 10.68 -13.59 19.95
CA ILE A 370 11.87 -12.88 19.46
C ILE A 370 12.36 -11.88 20.50
N ARG A 371 11.43 -11.19 21.18
CA ARG A 371 11.77 -10.27 22.26
C ARG A 371 12.40 -11.01 23.44
N SER A 372 11.87 -12.18 23.83
CA SER A 372 12.50 -12.96 24.91
C SER A 372 13.91 -13.41 24.53
N LEU A 373 14.20 -13.72 23.26
CA LEU A 373 15.56 -14.05 22.80
C LEU A 373 16.55 -12.91 23.00
N PHE A 374 16.11 -11.65 22.95
CA PHE A 374 16.99 -10.52 23.24
C PHE A 374 17.53 -10.56 24.68
N ASP A 375 16.68 -10.96 25.63
CA ASP A 375 17.01 -11.01 27.05
C ASP A 375 17.67 -12.34 27.46
N THR A 376 17.22 -13.47 26.89
CA THR A 376 17.64 -14.81 27.30
C THR A 376 18.76 -15.41 26.45
N ALA A 377 18.88 -15.00 25.17
CA ALA A 377 19.79 -15.62 24.21
C ALA A 377 20.23 -14.61 23.13
N ARG A 378 20.89 -13.53 23.57
CA ARG A 378 21.26 -12.40 22.71
C ARG A 378 21.98 -12.76 21.40
N PRO A 379 22.92 -13.72 21.34
CA PRO A 379 23.56 -14.09 20.07
C PRO A 379 22.59 -14.60 19.02
N ILE A 380 21.53 -15.31 19.43
CA ILE A 380 20.50 -15.83 18.53
C ILE A 380 19.64 -14.68 18.00
N PHE A 381 19.31 -13.71 18.85
CA PHE A 381 18.62 -12.49 18.42
C PHE A 381 19.46 -11.73 17.39
N ASP A 382 20.75 -11.54 17.64
CA ASP A 382 21.64 -10.81 16.74
C ASP A 382 21.79 -11.53 15.39
N GLU A 383 21.79 -12.87 15.37
CA GLU A 383 21.76 -13.67 14.12
C GLU A 383 20.46 -13.46 13.34
N LEU A 384 19.31 -13.49 14.03
CA LEU A 384 18.02 -13.20 13.41
C LEU A 384 17.96 -11.76 12.89
N ALA A 385 18.47 -10.78 13.64
CA ALA A 385 18.54 -9.39 13.22
C ALA A 385 19.45 -9.22 11.99
N ALA A 386 20.61 -9.88 11.95
CA ALA A 386 21.52 -9.86 10.81
C ALA A 386 20.89 -10.46 9.55
N ARG A 387 20.13 -11.55 9.71
CA ARG A 387 19.51 -12.27 8.60
C ARG A 387 18.24 -11.60 8.07
N TYR A 388 17.42 -11.04 8.96
CA TYR A 388 16.07 -10.56 8.61
C TYR A 388 15.93 -9.05 8.63
N LEU A 389 16.93 -8.27 9.07
CA LEU A 389 16.86 -6.81 9.09
C LEU A 389 17.96 -6.17 8.23
N THR A 390 17.61 -5.04 7.61
CA THR A 390 18.59 -4.15 6.97
C THR A 390 19.39 -3.38 8.03
N SER A 391 20.56 -2.85 7.67
CA SER A 391 21.41 -2.07 8.58
C SER A 391 20.67 -0.90 9.23
N LYS A 392 19.74 -0.26 8.50
CA LYS A 392 18.87 0.80 9.02
C LYS A 392 17.90 0.28 10.10
N LYS A 393 17.37 -0.93 9.92
CA LYS A 393 16.43 -1.57 10.85
C LYS A 393 17.11 -2.12 12.10
N GLN A 394 18.35 -2.56 11.99
CA GLN A 394 19.17 -2.96 13.15
C GLN A 394 19.44 -1.79 14.11
N ALA A 395 19.39 -0.55 13.61
CA ALA A 395 19.50 0.67 14.42
C ALA A 395 18.17 1.15 15.03
N ALA A 396 17.04 0.49 14.75
CA ALA A 396 15.72 0.87 15.25
C ALA A 396 15.52 0.43 16.73
N PRO A 397 14.51 0.96 17.45
CA PRO A 397 14.18 0.47 18.79
C PRO A 397 13.83 -1.03 18.80
N LEU A 398 14.16 -1.74 19.89
CA LEU A 398 14.01 -3.19 20.02
C LEU A 398 12.62 -3.72 19.62
N VAL A 399 11.55 -3.04 20.05
CA VAL A 399 10.17 -3.41 19.69
C VAL A 399 9.98 -3.44 18.17
N SER A 400 10.48 -2.42 17.46
CA SER A 400 10.39 -2.35 16.00
C SER A 400 11.26 -3.40 15.31
N GLN A 401 12.40 -3.77 15.92
CA GLN A 401 13.23 -4.87 15.43
C GLN A 401 12.49 -6.20 15.54
N CYS A 402 11.93 -6.52 16.71
CA CYS A 402 11.20 -7.77 16.93
C CYS A 402 9.98 -7.92 16.01
N GLU A 403 9.21 -6.85 15.81
CA GLU A 403 8.06 -6.81 14.90
C GLU A 403 8.53 -7.08 13.45
N SER A 404 9.57 -6.38 13.01
CA SER A 404 10.11 -6.52 11.65
C SER A 404 10.71 -7.91 11.40
N ILE A 405 11.42 -8.50 12.38
CA ILE A 405 11.95 -9.87 12.28
C ILE A 405 10.79 -10.88 12.16
N SER A 406 9.77 -10.78 13.03
CA SER A 406 8.61 -11.67 13.00
C SER A 406 7.86 -11.61 11.67
N HIS A 407 7.73 -10.41 11.10
CA HIS A 407 7.08 -10.18 9.81
C HIS A 407 7.89 -10.79 8.66
N ASN A 408 9.20 -10.51 8.61
CA ASN A 408 10.07 -11.01 7.55
C ASN A 408 10.24 -12.54 7.58
N ILE A 409 10.24 -13.15 8.77
CA ILE A 409 10.21 -14.62 8.91
C ILE A 409 8.92 -15.18 8.32
N ARG A 410 7.77 -14.53 8.54
CA ARG A 410 6.48 -14.97 7.99
C ARG A 410 6.47 -14.87 6.47
N ASP A 411 7.08 -13.81 5.93
CA ASP A 411 7.06 -13.50 4.51
C ASP A 411 8.17 -14.19 3.71
N GLU A 412 9.17 -14.82 4.32
CA GLU A 412 10.27 -15.48 3.57
C GLU A 412 9.76 -16.53 2.59
N VAL A 413 8.69 -17.23 2.95
CA VAL A 413 8.04 -18.22 2.08
C VAL A 413 7.34 -17.53 0.90
N THR A 414 6.54 -16.50 1.14
CA THR A 414 5.74 -15.81 0.11
C THR A 414 6.60 -14.90 -0.78
N ASN A 415 7.62 -14.25 -0.22
CA ASN A 415 8.56 -13.37 -0.91
C ASN A 415 9.32 -14.10 -2.02
N LYS A 416 9.66 -15.38 -1.85
CA LYS A 416 10.35 -16.16 -2.89
C LYS A 416 9.52 -16.27 -4.17
N TYR A 417 8.21 -16.49 -4.04
CA TYR A 417 7.28 -16.58 -5.17
C TYR A 417 6.98 -15.18 -5.75
N ASN A 418 6.70 -14.21 -4.87
CA ASN A 418 6.32 -12.86 -5.26
C ASN A 418 7.48 -12.10 -5.95
N ASN A 419 8.72 -12.25 -5.48
CA ASN A 419 9.88 -11.58 -6.08
C ASN A 419 10.21 -12.12 -7.47
N LEU A 420 10.10 -13.44 -7.68
CA LEU A 420 10.28 -14.05 -9.00
C LEU A 420 9.18 -13.62 -9.97
N ARG A 421 7.92 -13.59 -9.49
CA ARG A 421 6.78 -13.08 -10.27
C ARG A 421 6.96 -11.61 -10.65
N LYS A 422 7.40 -10.75 -9.72
CA LYS A 422 7.75 -9.33 -9.95
C LYS A 422 8.83 -9.19 -11.03
N GLN A 423 9.87 -10.04 -11.00
CA GLN A 423 10.93 -10.04 -12.00
C GLN A 423 10.41 -10.39 -13.40
N VAL A 424 9.52 -11.38 -13.51
CA VAL A 424 8.92 -11.80 -14.79
C VAL A 424 8.01 -10.70 -15.35
N ILE A 425 7.10 -10.16 -14.53
CA ILE A 425 6.19 -9.08 -14.96
C ILE A 425 6.99 -7.85 -15.42
N ARG A 426 8.03 -7.45 -14.67
CA ARG A 426 8.90 -6.34 -15.04
C ARG A 426 9.57 -6.55 -16.40
N SER A 427 10.04 -7.78 -16.66
CA SER A 427 10.68 -8.15 -17.94
C SER A 427 9.69 -8.10 -19.11
N LEU A 428 8.43 -8.49 -18.89
CA LEU A 428 7.36 -8.41 -19.89
C LEU A 428 6.93 -6.97 -20.17
N CYS A 429 6.80 -6.14 -19.13
CA CYS A 429 6.37 -4.74 -19.24
C CYS A 429 7.42 -3.83 -19.90
N GLN A 430 8.71 -4.09 -19.74
CA GLN A 430 9.78 -3.32 -20.42
C GLN A 430 9.70 -3.38 -21.95
N GLN A 431 9.11 -4.43 -22.52
CA GLN A 431 9.01 -4.61 -23.97
C GLN A 431 7.78 -3.94 -24.61
N ALA A 432 6.82 -3.48 -23.81
CA ALA A 432 5.58 -2.86 -24.28
C ALA A 432 5.78 -1.44 -24.88
N GLY A 433 7.02 -0.93 -24.90
CA GLY A 433 7.39 0.34 -25.56
C GLY A 433 7.80 0.21 -27.03
N GLN A 434 7.83 -1.00 -27.60
CA GLN A 434 7.98 -1.24 -29.04
C GLN A 434 6.82 -2.11 -29.56
N PRO A 435 6.42 -1.98 -30.83
CA PRO A 435 5.31 -2.77 -31.36
C PRO A 435 5.70 -4.24 -31.35
N LEU A 436 5.01 -5.04 -30.52
CA LEU A 436 5.10 -6.50 -30.52
C LEU A 436 4.52 -7.02 -31.85
N GLN A 437 5.37 -7.14 -32.85
CA GLN A 437 5.23 -8.17 -33.87
C GLN A 437 6.40 -9.15 -33.64
N VAL A 438 6.06 -10.43 -33.46
CA VAL A 438 6.78 -11.64 -33.93
C VAL A 438 7.00 -12.78 -32.91
N PHE A 439 6.99 -12.63 -31.58
CA PHE A 439 7.28 -13.79 -30.68
C PHE A 439 6.27 -14.07 -29.56
N ASP A 440 6.13 -15.35 -29.20
CA ASP A 440 5.32 -15.87 -28.10
C ASP A 440 6.05 -15.72 -26.76
N THR A 441 5.32 -15.42 -25.68
CA THR A 441 5.81 -15.11 -24.32
C THR A 441 6.73 -16.17 -23.72
N SER A 442 6.63 -17.44 -24.12
CA SER A 442 7.54 -18.51 -23.69
C SER A 442 8.95 -18.43 -24.29
N GLU A 443 9.14 -17.67 -25.37
CA GLU A 443 10.42 -17.52 -26.07
C GLU A 443 11.22 -16.30 -25.56
N VAL A 444 10.58 -15.42 -24.81
CA VAL A 444 11.13 -14.10 -24.44
C VAL A 444 11.78 -14.10 -23.05
N VAL A 445 11.34 -14.96 -22.12
CA VAL A 445 11.92 -15.07 -20.77
C VAL A 445 12.35 -16.51 -20.50
N LEU A 446 13.65 -16.80 -20.69
CA LEU A 446 14.24 -18.10 -20.36
C LEU A 446 14.32 -18.29 -18.83
N LEU A 447 13.32 -18.99 -18.27
CA LEU A 447 13.30 -19.41 -16.88
C LEU A 447 13.83 -20.84 -16.72
N SER A 448 14.67 -21.06 -15.70
CA SER A 448 15.08 -22.40 -15.27
C SER A 448 13.90 -23.23 -14.79
N ALA A 449 14.03 -24.57 -14.77
CA ALA A 449 12.98 -25.48 -14.31
C ALA A 449 12.52 -25.16 -12.89
N ASP A 450 13.45 -24.87 -11.97
CA ASP A 450 13.14 -24.52 -10.58
C ASP A 450 12.34 -23.22 -10.47
N ARG A 451 12.66 -22.22 -11.30
CA ARG A 451 11.92 -20.95 -11.36
C ARG A 451 10.53 -21.14 -11.95
N ARG A 452 10.37 -22.01 -12.96
CA ARG A 452 9.04 -22.37 -13.47
C ARG A 452 8.20 -23.11 -12.43
N ALA A 453 8.81 -24.02 -11.66
CA ALA A 453 8.16 -24.72 -10.57
C ALA A 453 7.69 -23.76 -9.46
N LEU A 454 8.48 -22.72 -9.15
CA LEU A 454 8.04 -21.66 -8.23
C LEU A 454 6.85 -20.86 -8.78
N LEU A 455 6.83 -20.53 -10.08
CA LEU A 455 5.70 -19.81 -10.68
C LEU A 455 4.46 -20.69 -10.87
N ALA A 456 4.62 -22.01 -10.91
CA ALA A 456 3.52 -22.97 -10.94
C ALA A 456 2.61 -22.84 -9.69
N HIS A 457 3.13 -22.26 -8.60
CA HIS A 457 2.33 -21.88 -7.43
C HIS A 457 1.13 -20.99 -7.79
N PHE A 458 1.26 -20.15 -8.82
CA PHE A 458 0.21 -19.24 -9.28
C PHE A 458 -0.63 -19.80 -10.43
N GLN A 459 -0.37 -21.04 -10.89
CA GLN A 459 -1.12 -21.62 -12.00
C GLN A 459 -2.61 -21.69 -11.70
N ASN A 460 -3.43 -21.30 -12.69
CA ASN A 460 -4.90 -21.25 -12.57
C ASN A 460 -5.43 -20.26 -11.51
N THR A 461 -4.60 -19.33 -11.04
CA THR A 461 -5.02 -18.19 -10.23
C THR A 461 -5.03 -16.91 -11.08
N ALA A 462 -5.66 -15.84 -10.60
CA ALA A 462 -5.56 -14.52 -11.23
C ALA A 462 -4.12 -13.94 -11.25
N LEU A 463 -3.18 -14.62 -10.59
CA LEU A 463 -1.78 -14.24 -10.48
C LEU A 463 -0.87 -15.04 -11.41
N ASP A 464 -1.43 -15.96 -12.20
CA ASP A 464 -0.68 -16.77 -13.18
C ASP A 464 -0.01 -15.86 -14.22
N VAL A 465 1.29 -16.02 -14.37
CA VAL A 465 2.12 -15.29 -15.35
C VAL A 465 2.66 -16.21 -16.44
N LEU A 466 2.35 -17.52 -16.38
CA LEU A 466 2.76 -18.47 -17.39
C LEU A 466 1.68 -18.53 -18.49
N PRO A 467 2.07 -18.47 -19.78
CA PRO A 467 1.10 -18.62 -20.86
C PRO A 467 0.42 -19.99 -20.78
N LYS A 468 -0.91 -20.00 -20.93
CA LYS A 468 -1.69 -21.23 -21.07
C LYS A 468 -1.31 -21.85 -22.41
N ILE A 469 -0.54 -22.93 -22.39
CA ILE A 469 -0.24 -23.71 -23.59
C ILE A 469 -1.56 -24.31 -24.07
N GLY A 470 -2.20 -23.64 -25.03
CA GLY A 470 -3.30 -24.21 -25.78
C GLY A 470 -2.74 -25.33 -26.63
N VAL A 471 -3.14 -26.57 -26.34
CA VAL A 471 -2.94 -27.70 -27.24
C VAL A 471 -3.60 -27.33 -28.57
N ARG A 472 -2.78 -26.98 -29.57
CA ARG A 472 -3.25 -26.84 -30.95
C ARG A 472 -3.46 -28.25 -31.48
N ASP A 473 -4.70 -28.71 -31.49
CA ASP A 473 -5.08 -29.89 -32.25
C ASP A 473 -4.76 -29.63 -33.74
N GLY A 474 -3.81 -30.40 -34.25
CA GLY A 474 -3.38 -30.34 -35.62
C GLY A 474 -4.45 -30.92 -36.55
N THR A 475 -5.17 -30.07 -37.27
CA THR A 475 -5.80 -30.46 -38.54
C THR A 475 -5.79 -29.29 -39.56
N SER A 476 -4.97 -29.49 -40.60
CA SER A 476 -5.03 -28.96 -41.98
C SER A 476 -5.37 -27.49 -42.24
N PHE A 477 -4.35 -26.71 -42.60
CA PHE A 477 -4.46 -25.48 -43.41
C PHE A 477 -4.74 -25.84 -44.88
N GLY A 478 -5.90 -25.45 -45.41
CA GLY A 478 -6.13 -25.32 -46.85
C GLY A 478 -5.66 -23.96 -47.36
N MET A 479 -4.68 -23.94 -48.27
CA MET A 479 -4.23 -22.71 -48.95
C MET A 479 -5.31 -22.15 -49.88
N PRO A 480 -5.54 -20.82 -49.95
CA PRO A 480 -6.32 -20.21 -51.01
C PRO A 480 -5.46 -19.97 -52.28
N PRO A 481 -6.05 -20.03 -53.49
CA PRO A 481 -5.28 -19.97 -54.72
C PRO A 481 -4.86 -18.54 -55.09
N LYS A 482 -3.62 -18.41 -55.58
CA LYS A 482 -3.00 -17.18 -56.10
C LYS A 482 -3.74 -16.67 -57.34
N ARG A 483 -4.25 -15.44 -57.30
CA ARG A 483 -4.74 -14.72 -58.49
C ARG A 483 -3.55 -14.21 -59.33
N ARG A 484 -3.45 -14.69 -60.58
CA ARG A 484 -2.55 -14.17 -61.62
C ARG A 484 -3.10 -12.87 -62.20
N GLY A 485 -2.24 -11.86 -62.30
CA GLY A 485 -2.54 -10.59 -62.96
C GLY A 485 -2.65 -10.73 -64.47
N GLY A 486 -3.73 -10.18 -65.03
CA GLY A 486 -3.94 -10.00 -66.47
C GLY A 486 -3.85 -8.51 -66.82
N ARG A 487 -2.95 -8.18 -67.75
CA ARG A 487 -2.72 -6.85 -68.32
C ARG A 487 -3.34 -6.80 -69.72
N ARG A 488 -3.75 -5.60 -70.16
CA ARG A 488 -4.25 -5.14 -71.50
C ARG A 488 -5.78 -5.15 -71.65
N LYS A 489 -6.41 -4.17 -72.33
CA LYS A 489 -5.93 -3.24 -73.37
C LYS A 489 -6.85 -2.00 -73.45
N LYS A 490 -6.28 -0.86 -73.86
CA LYS A 490 -6.96 0.33 -74.37
C LYS A 490 -7.97 -0.02 -75.49
N ARG A 491 -9.16 0.57 -75.44
CA ARG A 491 -9.64 1.50 -76.47
C ARG A 491 -10.77 2.36 -75.91
#